data_AF-W0F4D9-F1
#
_entry.id   AF-W0F4D9-F1
#
_cell.length_a   1.000
_cell.length_b   1.000
_cell.length_c   1.000
_cell.angle_alpha   90.00
_cell.angle_beta   90.00
_cell.angle_gamma   90.00
#
_symmetry.space_group_name_H-M   'P 1'
#
loop_
_entity.id
_entity.type
_entity.pdbx_description
1 polymer ?
#
loop_
_entity_poly.entity_id
_entity_poly.type
_entity_poly.pdbx_seq_one_letter_code
_entity_poly.pdbx_strand_id
1 'polypeptide(L)'
;MVIELKNTKFIPEYAGKLNFYLSAVHGIIKQADDNPTIGILLCCEKNNIAAEFALRNINKPMGVREFQLLENIPDNLKSSLPTIEELEQDLNKKLNDI
;
A
#
# COMPACT_ATOMS: atom_id res chain seq x y z
N MET A 1 12.06 0.86 -0.85
CA MET A 1 10.80 0.19 -1.21
C MET A 1 9.66 1.19 -1.04
N VAL A 2 8.65 1.17 -1.90
CA VAL A 2 7.45 2.01 -1.77
C VAL A 2 6.22 1.09 -1.68
N ILE A 3 5.35 1.34 -0.70
CA ILE A 3 4.11 0.59 -0.50
C ILE A 3 2.95 1.57 -0.60
N GLU A 4 1.99 1.26 -1.47
CA GLU A 4 0.71 1.96 -1.58
C GLU A 4 -0.39 1.01 -1.09
N LEU A 5 -1.13 1.41 -0.05
CA LEU A 5 -2.23 0.63 0.51
C LEU A 5 -3.58 1.27 0.18
N LYS A 6 -4.53 0.45 -0.28
CA LYS A 6 -5.90 0.85 -0.62
C LYS A 6 -6.89 -0.11 -0.01
N ASN A 7 -7.80 0.42 0.81
CA ASN A 7 -8.92 -0.33 1.37
C ASN A 7 -10.09 -0.51 0.37
N THR A 8 -9.85 -0.22 -0.90
CA THR A 8 -10.83 -0.28 -2.00
C THR A 8 -10.35 -1.23 -3.10
N LYS A 9 -11.23 -1.49 -4.08
CA LYS A 9 -10.89 -2.22 -5.30
C LYS A 9 -9.81 -1.46 -6.09
N PHE A 10 -8.95 -2.20 -6.78
CA PHE A 10 -7.97 -1.59 -7.67
C PHE A 10 -8.63 -0.71 -8.75
N ILE A 11 -8.09 0.49 -8.95
CA ILE A 11 -8.33 1.33 -10.13
C ILE A 11 -7.00 1.77 -10.77
N PRO A 12 -6.95 2.02 -12.09
CA PRO A 12 -5.70 2.36 -12.80
C PRO A 12 -4.95 3.57 -12.25
N GLU A 13 -5.65 4.55 -11.66
CA GLU A 13 -5.06 5.73 -11.01
C GLU A 13 -3.98 5.37 -9.98
N TYR A 14 -4.19 4.28 -9.24
CA TYR A 14 -3.26 3.84 -8.19
C TYR A 14 -1.89 3.44 -8.75
N ALA A 15 -1.86 2.85 -9.95
CA ALA A 15 -0.60 2.54 -10.63
C ALA A 15 0.16 3.81 -11.01
N GLY A 16 -0.56 4.85 -11.43
CA GLY A 16 0.02 6.17 -11.72
C GLY A 16 0.68 6.81 -10.50
N LYS A 17 -0.03 6.80 -9.36
CA LYS A 17 0.50 7.30 -8.07
C LYS A 17 1.76 6.56 -7.64
N LEU A 18 1.71 5.23 -7.64
CA LEU A 18 2.87 4.41 -7.25
C LEU A 18 4.06 4.60 -8.21
N ASN A 19 3.83 4.71 -9.52
CA ASN A 19 4.88 5.02 -10.49
C ASN A 19 5.51 6.41 -10.24
N PHE A 20 4.71 7.41 -9.85
CA PHE A 20 5.21 8.72 -9.45
C PHE A 20 6.09 8.61 -8.20
N TYR A 21 5.63 7.94 -7.15
CA TYR A 21 6.41 7.75 -5.92
C TYR A 21 7.73 7.02 -6.16
N LEU A 22 7.73 5.98 -7.00
CA LEU A 22 8.96 5.29 -7.37
C LEU A 22 9.94 6.22 -8.10
N SER A 23 9.44 7.10 -8.97
CA SER A 23 10.28 8.09 -9.67
C SER A 23 10.90 9.08 -8.68
N ALA A 24 10.10 9.59 -7.73
CA ALA A 24 10.57 10.52 -6.71
C ALA A 24 11.62 9.89 -5.78
N VAL A 25 11.35 8.68 -5.27
CA VAL A 25 12.29 7.96 -4.41
C VAL A 25 13.59 7.65 -5.15
N HIS A 26 13.50 7.24 -6.42
CA HIS A 26 14.68 6.98 -7.24
C HIS A 26 15.50 8.26 -7.50
N GLY A 27 14.87 9.41 -7.70
CA GLY A 27 15.57 10.67 -7.99
C GLY A 27 16.11 11.41 -6.76
N ILE A 28 15.49 11.23 -5.59
CA ILE A 28 15.76 12.06 -4.40
C ILE A 28 16.48 11.27 -3.30
N ILE A 29 16.16 9.98 -3.14
CA ILE A 29 16.56 9.20 -1.95
C ILE A 29 17.58 8.13 -2.31
N LYS A 30 17.43 7.50 -3.47
CA LYS A 30 18.24 6.35 -3.88
C LYS A 30 19.72 6.73 -4.04
N GLN A 31 20.59 5.92 -3.44
CA GLN A 31 22.04 6.00 -3.57
C GLN A 31 22.56 5.08 -4.70
N ALA A 32 23.82 5.26 -5.09
CA ALA A 32 24.41 4.58 -6.25
C ALA A 32 24.53 3.05 -6.06
N ASP A 33 24.70 2.60 -4.82
CA ASP A 33 24.86 1.20 -4.40
C ASP A 33 23.53 0.51 -4.04
N ASP A 34 22.42 1.26 -3.97
CA ASP A 34 21.12 0.68 -3.66
C ASP A 34 20.63 -0.24 -4.79
N ASN A 35 19.80 -1.23 -4.42
CA ASN A 35 18.99 -1.97 -5.38
C ASN A 35 17.90 -1.10 -6.03
N PRO A 36 17.31 -1.53 -7.17
CA PRO A 36 16.15 -0.85 -7.75
C PRO A 36 15.00 -0.70 -6.74
N THR A 37 14.41 0.48 -6.66
CA THR A 37 13.24 0.71 -5.79
C THR A 37 12.04 -0.08 -6.28
N ILE A 38 11.57 -1.04 -5.47
CA ILE A 38 10.39 -1.86 -5.77
C ILE A 38 9.12 -1.17 -5.26
N GLY A 39 8.05 -1.17 -6.07
CA GLY A 39 6.73 -0.69 -5.71
C GLY A 39 5.73 -1.81 -5.48
N ILE A 40 5.00 -1.77 -4.37
CA ILE A 40 3.92 -2.73 -4.09
C ILE A 40 2.63 -1.95 -3.89
N LEU A 41 1.61 -2.27 -4.67
CA LEU A 41 0.25 -1.79 -4.47
C LEU A 41 -0.59 -2.90 -3.85
N LEU A 42 -1.14 -2.65 -2.67
CA LEU A 42 -2.03 -3.55 -1.94
C LEU A 42 -3.47 -3.03 -2.02
N CYS A 43 -4.39 -3.84 -2.54
CA CYS A 43 -5.83 -3.50 -2.65
C CYS A 43 -6.70 -4.59 -2.00
N CYS A 44 -7.90 -4.23 -1.54
CA CYS A 44 -8.83 -5.22 -0.98
C CYS A 44 -9.35 -6.20 -2.03
N GLU A 45 -9.39 -5.79 -3.29
CA GLU A 45 -9.81 -6.61 -4.42
C GLU A 45 -8.99 -6.23 -5.66
N LYS A 46 -8.55 -7.23 -6.41
CA LYS A 46 -7.77 -7.03 -7.63
C LYS A 46 -8.45 -7.61 -8.87
N ASN A 47 -8.84 -6.74 -9.80
CA ASN A 47 -9.15 -7.15 -11.17
C ASN A 47 -7.85 -7.37 -11.95
N ASN A 48 -7.52 -8.63 -12.27
CA ASN A 48 -6.29 -9.01 -12.96
C ASN A 48 -6.12 -8.32 -14.32
N ILE A 49 -7.19 -8.17 -15.10
CA ILE A 49 -7.12 -7.56 -16.43
C ILE A 49 -6.83 -6.06 -16.29
N ALA A 50 -7.59 -5.35 -15.45
CA ALA A 50 -7.38 -3.93 -15.23
C ALA A 50 -5.95 -3.64 -14.70
N ALA A 51 -5.46 -4.48 -13.78
CA ALA A 51 -4.11 -4.37 -13.26
C ALA A 51 -3.04 -4.63 -14.33
N GLU A 52 -3.22 -5.65 -15.16
CA GLU A 52 -2.30 -5.95 -16.26
C GLU A 52 -2.23 -4.78 -17.25
N PHE A 53 -3.39 -4.27 -17.71
CA PHE A 53 -3.43 -3.14 -18.64
C PHE A 53 -2.83 -1.87 -18.05
N ALA A 54 -3.08 -1.59 -16.76
CA ALA A 54 -2.51 -0.43 -16.08
C ALA A 54 -0.97 -0.51 -15.93
N LEU A 55 -0.43 -1.72 -15.80
CA LEU A 55 1.02 -1.95 -15.63
C LEU A 55 1.76 -2.20 -16.96
N ARG A 56 1.08 -2.55 -18.05
CA ARG A 56 1.68 -3.09 -19.29
C ARG A 56 2.84 -2.28 -19.87
N ASN A 57 2.81 -0.95 -19.72
CA ASN A 57 3.85 -0.05 -20.25
C ASN A 57 4.64 0.68 -19.16
N ILE A 58 4.53 0.22 -17.90
CA ILE A 58 5.32 0.76 -16.79
C ILE A 58 6.60 -0.07 -16.66
N ASN A 59 7.73 0.53 -17.02
CA ASN A 59 9.04 -0.13 -16.99
C ASN A 59 9.70 -0.16 -15.60
N LYS A 60 9.04 0.36 -14.57
CA LYS A 60 9.55 0.34 -13.18
C LYS A 60 9.13 -0.95 -12.49
N PRO A 61 9.96 -1.52 -11.59
CA PRO A 61 9.62 -2.74 -10.88
C PRO A 61 8.49 -2.50 -9.88
N MET A 62 7.26 -2.78 -10.28
CA MET A 62 6.09 -2.67 -9.42
C MET A 62 5.00 -3.71 -9.70
N GLY A 63 4.22 -4.03 -8.69
CA GLY A 63 3.14 -5.02 -8.78
C GLY A 63 1.92 -4.68 -7.94
N VAL A 64 0.77 -5.22 -8.34
CA VAL A 64 -0.50 -5.14 -7.61
C VAL A 64 -0.82 -6.50 -6.98
N ARG A 65 -1.13 -6.49 -5.69
CA ARG A 65 -1.59 -7.68 -4.96
C ARG A 65 -2.85 -7.35 -4.17
N GLU A 66 -3.70 -8.37 -4.08
CA GLU A 66 -4.81 -8.37 -3.15
C GLU A 66 -4.29 -8.77 -1.77
N PHE A 67 -4.72 -8.09 -0.71
CA PHE A 67 -4.32 -8.45 0.66
C PHE A 67 -5.48 -9.12 1.41
N GLN A 68 -5.17 -10.18 2.15
CA GLN A 68 -6.13 -10.90 2.99
C GLN A 68 -5.97 -10.41 4.44
N LEU A 69 -7.00 -9.74 4.97
CA LEU A 69 -6.94 -9.10 6.29
C LEU A 69 -6.98 -10.08 7.48
N LEU A 70 -7.67 -11.21 7.35
CA LEU A 70 -8.14 -11.96 8.52
C LEU A 70 -7.67 -13.41 8.58
N GLU A 71 -7.26 -14.02 7.48
CA GLU A 71 -6.95 -15.46 7.46
C GLU A 71 -5.63 -15.81 8.17
N ASN A 72 -4.72 -14.85 8.33
CA ASN A 72 -3.35 -15.11 8.79
C ASN A 72 -2.84 -14.16 9.88
N ILE A 73 -3.71 -13.55 10.70
CA ILE A 73 -3.24 -12.74 11.84
C ILE A 73 -2.58 -13.68 12.86
N PRO A 74 -1.26 -13.57 13.10
CA PRO A 74 -0.56 -14.36 14.10
C PRO A 74 -1.22 -14.23 15.48
N ASP A 75 -1.34 -15.32 16.24
CA ASP A 75 -2.04 -15.31 17.52
C ASP A 75 -1.40 -14.33 18.54
N ASN A 76 -0.10 -14.09 18.44
CA ASN A 76 0.61 -13.12 19.28
C ASN A 76 0.26 -11.65 18.95
N LEU A 77 -0.30 -11.37 17.77
CA LEU A 77 -0.77 -10.03 17.40
C LEU A 77 -2.23 -9.80 17.76
N LYS A 78 -3.07 -10.86 17.85
CA LYS A 78 -4.49 -10.73 18.23
C LYS A 78 -4.68 -10.06 19.59
N SER A 79 -3.83 -10.36 20.56
CA SER A 79 -3.87 -9.74 21.89
C SER A 79 -3.32 -8.31 21.93
N SER A 80 -2.67 -7.85 20.86
CA SER A 80 -2.02 -6.54 20.76
C SER A 80 -2.81 -5.57 19.87
N LEU A 81 -3.90 -6.03 19.23
CA LEU A 81 -4.78 -5.18 18.44
C LEU A 81 -5.76 -4.48 19.38
N PRO A 82 -5.93 -3.15 19.25
CA PRO A 82 -6.92 -2.42 20.02
C PRO A 82 -8.35 -2.86 19.64
N THR A 83 -9.26 -2.75 20.59
CA THR A 83 -10.70 -2.94 20.34
C THR A 83 -11.26 -1.81 19.47
N ILE A 84 -12.46 -2.01 18.91
CA ILE A 84 -13.14 -0.98 18.10
C ILE A 84 -13.38 0.26 18.95
N GLU A 85 -13.80 0.06 20.20
CA GLU A 85 -14.09 1.14 21.15
C GLU A 85 -12.82 1.95 21.50
N GLU A 86 -11.70 1.28 21.74
CA GLU A 86 -10.40 1.95 21.98
C GLU A 86 -9.93 2.73 20.74
N LEU A 87 -10.09 2.16 19.53
CA LEU A 87 -9.78 2.84 18.28
C LEU A 87 -10.60 4.11 18.08
N GLU A 88 -11.91 4.05 18.32
CA GLU A 88 -12.80 5.20 18.20
C GLU A 88 -12.46 6.30 19.22
N GLN A 89 -12.14 5.93 20.46
CA GLN A 89 -11.72 6.88 21.49
C GLN A 89 -10.42 7.59 21.11
N ASP A 90 -9.41 6.85 20.63
CA ASP A 90 -8.13 7.42 20.21
C ASP A 90 -8.28 8.34 18.98
N LEU A 91 -9.12 7.96 18.01
CA LEU A 91 -9.41 8.81 16.85
C LEU A 91 -10.08 10.12 17.27
N ASN A 92 -11.12 10.03 18.11
CA ASN A 92 -11.85 11.20 18.60
C ASN A 92 -10.96 12.13 19.42
N LYS A 93 -10.05 11.57 20.24
CA LYS A 93 -9.07 12.36 20.98
C LYS A 93 -8.14 13.12 20.04
N LYS A 94 -7.56 12.45 19.04
CA LYS A 94 -6.69 13.09 18.03
C LYS A 94 -7.40 14.15 17.20
N LEU A 95 -8.68 13.98 16.91
CA LEU A 95 -9.50 14.97 16.19
C LEU A 95 -9.81 16.21 17.04
N ASN A 96 -9.90 16.06 18.36
CA ASN A 96 -10.13 17.17 19.29
C ASN A 96 -8.85 17.95 19.66
N ASP A 97 -7.67 17.41 19.33
CA ASP A 97 -6.36 18.03 19.55
C ASP A 97 -5.87 18.85 18.33
N ILE A 98 -6.70 18.99 17.28
CA ILE A 98 -6.47 19.81 16.06
C ILE A 98 -7.41 21.02 16.09
#